data_AF-A0A8S9E1M8-F1
#
_entry.id   AF-A0A8S9E1M8-F1
#
_cell.length_a   1.000
_cell.length_b   1.000
_cell.length_c   1.000
_cell.angle_alpha   90.00
_cell.angle_beta   90.00
_cell.angle_gamma   90.00
#
_symmetry.space_group_name_H-M   'P 1'
#
loop_
_entity.id
_entity.type
_entity.pdbx_description
1 polymer ?
#
loop_
_entity_poly.entity_id
_entity_poly.type
_entity_poly.pdbx_seq_one_letter_code
_entity_poly.pdbx_strand_id
1 'polypeptide(L)'
;MTRRGPCRQAKNRGISGRHQPGSVPRELVELSRKLAKVKAQARVLGIFTNDRELLGCPNCGLLEDVTARGLLVTYPKDSADLKDCGLRFCPVDEIHFACPKCGTRIKAMIL
;
A
#
# COMPACT_ATOMS: atom_id res chain seq x y z
N MET A 1 24.45 39.10 -55.30
CA MET A 1 23.17 38.38 -55.51
C MET A 1 23.30 36.96 -54.96
N THR A 2 22.88 36.72 -53.71
CA THR A 2 23.02 35.42 -53.03
C THR A 2 21.76 34.59 -53.22
N ARG A 3 21.88 33.42 -53.87
CA ARG A 3 20.81 32.42 -53.99
C ARG A 3 20.74 31.58 -52.71
N ARG A 4 19.67 31.70 -51.93
CA ARG A 4 19.35 30.77 -50.82
C ARG A 4 18.41 29.68 -51.33
N GLY A 5 18.91 28.44 -51.39
CA GLY A 5 18.16 27.21 -51.64
C GLY A 5 17.64 26.55 -50.35
N PRO A 6 16.81 25.50 -50.44
CA PRO A 6 15.63 25.34 -49.60
C PRO A 6 15.85 24.64 -48.25
N CYS A 7 14.99 24.97 -47.29
CA CYS A 7 14.86 24.32 -45.98
C CYS A 7 14.60 22.81 -46.12
N ARG A 8 15.47 22.00 -45.51
CA ARG A 8 15.22 20.57 -45.28
C ARG A 8 14.21 20.42 -44.13
N GLN A 9 13.03 19.89 -44.42
CA GLN A 9 12.08 19.46 -43.39
C GLN A 9 12.54 18.12 -42.80
N ALA A 10 12.93 18.12 -41.53
CA ALA A 10 13.12 16.91 -40.75
C ALA A 10 11.75 16.29 -40.44
N LYS A 11 11.47 15.10 -41.00
CA LYS A 11 10.27 14.32 -40.70
C LYS A 11 10.49 13.61 -39.35
N ASN A 12 10.05 14.22 -38.26
CA ASN A 12 9.91 13.54 -36.98
C ASN A 12 8.81 12.48 -37.10
N ARG A 13 9.22 11.22 -37.32
CA ARG A 13 8.34 10.06 -37.15
C ARG A 13 8.11 9.87 -35.65
N GLY A 14 7.03 10.46 -35.15
CA GLY A 14 6.50 10.14 -33.83
C GLY A 14 6.04 8.68 -33.81
N ILE A 15 6.82 7.80 -33.19
CA ILE A 15 6.36 6.45 -32.83
C ILE A 15 5.53 6.63 -31.56
N SER A 16 4.25 6.98 -31.73
CA SER A 16 3.25 6.85 -30.67
C SER A 16 2.87 5.38 -30.54
N GLY A 17 3.78 4.60 -29.95
CA GLY A 17 3.46 3.26 -29.47
C GLY A 17 2.55 3.39 -28.26
N ARG A 18 1.22 3.39 -28.48
CA ARG A 18 0.27 3.11 -27.41
C ARG A 18 0.57 1.69 -26.93
N HIS A 19 1.19 1.56 -25.76
CA HIS A 19 1.27 0.28 -25.08
C HIS A 19 -0.17 -0.10 -24.72
N GLN A 20 -0.78 -0.98 -25.50
CA GLN A 20 -2.04 -1.58 -25.06
C GLN A 20 -1.71 -2.44 -23.83
N PRO A 21 -2.42 -2.27 -22.70
CA PRO A 21 -2.26 -3.20 -21.60
C PRO A 21 -2.73 -4.56 -22.10
N GLY A 22 -1.80 -5.53 -22.14
CA GLY A 22 -2.13 -6.91 -22.48
C GLY A 22 -3.22 -7.44 -21.55
N SER A 23 -4.07 -8.34 -22.06
CA SER A 23 -5.11 -8.98 -21.25
C SER A 23 -4.48 -9.69 -20.05
N VAL A 24 -4.97 -9.42 -18.84
CA VAL A 24 -4.54 -10.12 -17.62
C VAL A 24 -4.78 -11.63 -17.78
N PRO A 25 -3.77 -12.49 -17.55
CA PRO A 25 -3.93 -13.94 -17.60
C PRO A 25 -5.10 -14.43 -16.74
N ARG A 26 -5.93 -15.33 -17.29
CA ARG A 26 -7.12 -15.87 -16.58
C ARG A 26 -6.76 -16.53 -15.26
N GLU A 27 -5.64 -17.26 -15.23
CA GLU A 27 -5.14 -17.93 -14.03
C GLU A 27 -4.87 -16.93 -12.89
N LEU A 28 -4.27 -15.77 -13.20
CA LEU A 28 -4.04 -14.73 -12.19
C LEU A 28 -5.35 -14.22 -11.61
N VAL A 29 -6.37 -14.00 -12.45
CA VAL A 29 -7.70 -13.56 -12.00
C VAL A 29 -8.32 -14.60 -11.05
N GLU A 30 -8.20 -15.88 -11.35
CA GLU A 30 -8.71 -16.96 -10.51
C GLU A 30 -7.96 -17.04 -9.17
N LEU A 31 -6.63 -16.92 -9.18
CA LEU A 31 -5.82 -16.90 -7.97
C LEU A 31 -6.14 -15.68 -7.09
N SER A 32 -6.30 -14.50 -7.68
CA SER A 32 -6.70 -13.29 -6.93
C SER A 32 -8.06 -13.46 -6.24
N ARG A 33 -9.04 -14.12 -6.89
CA ARG A 33 -10.34 -14.43 -6.27
C ARG A 33 -10.20 -15.40 -5.10
N LYS A 34 -9.39 -16.45 -5.26
CA LYS A 34 -9.10 -17.41 -4.17
C LYS A 34 -8.44 -16.69 -2.99
N LEU A 35 -7.44 -15.84 -3.26
CA LEU A 35 -6.77 -15.04 -2.24
C LEU A 35 -7.75 -14.11 -1.52
N ALA A 36 -8.63 -13.42 -2.25
CA ALA A 36 -9.65 -12.55 -1.65
C ALA A 36 -10.58 -13.32 -0.70
N LYS A 37 -10.98 -14.55 -1.07
CA LYS A 37 -11.79 -15.44 -0.22
C LYS A 37 -11.04 -15.84 1.06
N VAL A 38 -9.77 -16.25 0.94
CA VAL A 38 -8.93 -16.61 2.10
C VAL A 38 -8.73 -15.41 3.02
N LYS A 39 -8.41 -14.23 2.47
CA LYS A 39 -8.31 -12.99 3.26
C LYS A 39 -9.61 -12.66 3.98
N ALA A 40 -10.77 -12.88 3.36
CA ALA A 40 -12.06 -12.66 4.03
C ALA A 40 -12.27 -13.62 5.21
N GLN A 41 -11.93 -14.90 5.06
CA GLN A 41 -12.01 -15.89 6.14
C GLN A 41 -11.06 -15.54 7.29
N ALA A 42 -9.82 -15.16 6.98
CA ALA A 42 -8.83 -14.74 7.96
C ALA A 42 -9.26 -13.49 8.74
N ARG A 43 -9.89 -12.51 8.08
CA ARG A 43 -10.43 -11.31 8.76
C ARG A 43 -11.52 -11.65 9.78
N VAL A 44 -12.40 -12.62 9.48
CA VAL A 44 -13.42 -13.10 10.44
C VAL A 44 -12.76 -13.68 11.70
N LEU A 45 -11.58 -14.27 11.56
CA LEU A 45 -10.78 -14.81 12.67
C LEU A 45 -9.91 -13.75 13.36
N GLY A 46 -9.98 -12.48 12.95
CA GLY A 46 -9.17 -11.39 13.49
C GLY A 46 -7.70 -11.41 13.03
N ILE A 47 -7.37 -12.20 12.02
CA ILE A 47 -6.01 -12.29 11.47
C ILE A 47 -5.71 -11.03 10.64
N PHE A 48 -4.51 -10.49 10.82
CA PHE A 48 -4.00 -9.39 10.02
C PHE A 48 -3.70 -9.85 8.59
N THR A 49 -4.47 -9.34 7.62
CA THR A 49 -4.37 -9.73 6.20
C THR A 49 -3.90 -8.61 5.28
N ASN A 50 -3.49 -7.49 5.86
CA ASN A 50 -3.17 -6.29 5.11
C ASN A 50 -1.79 -6.42 4.49
N ASP A 51 -1.66 -5.80 3.33
CA ASP A 51 -0.49 -5.72 2.46
C ASP A 51 0.34 -4.47 2.78
N ARG A 52 0.43 -4.12 4.06
CA ARG A 52 1.26 -3.01 4.52
C ARG A 52 2.15 -3.43 5.69
N GLU A 53 3.26 -2.73 5.81
CA GLU A 53 4.07 -2.81 7.02
C GLU A 53 3.28 -2.36 8.26
N LEU A 54 3.72 -2.87 9.41
CA LEU A 54 3.18 -2.53 10.72
C LEU A 54 3.54 -1.09 11.08
N LEU A 55 2.58 -0.35 11.62
CA LEU A 55 2.75 1.07 11.88
C LEU A 55 3.32 1.32 13.27
N GLY A 56 4.21 2.30 13.35
CA GLY A 56 4.61 2.92 14.60
C GLY A 56 4.34 4.42 14.56
N CYS A 57 3.73 4.95 15.61
CA CYS A 57 3.53 6.38 15.76
C CYS A 57 4.81 7.02 16.34
N PRO A 58 5.53 7.86 15.57
CA PRO A 58 6.76 8.49 16.06
C PRO A 58 6.50 9.55 17.14
N ASN A 59 5.28 10.05 17.26
CA ASN A 59 4.93 11.10 18.21
C ASN A 59 4.59 10.57 19.61
N CYS A 60 3.68 9.59 19.70
CA CYS A 60 3.20 9.08 21.00
C CYS A 60 3.68 7.67 21.35
N GLY A 61 4.48 7.05 20.49
CA GLY A 61 5.08 5.73 20.72
C GLY A 61 4.12 4.55 20.60
N LEU A 62 2.89 4.71 20.11
CA LEU A 62 1.98 3.59 19.85
C LEU A 62 2.51 2.75 18.68
N LEU A 63 2.61 1.42 18.85
CA LEU A 63 3.08 0.49 17.83
C LEU A 63 2.02 -0.56 17.50
N GLU A 64 2.01 -1.03 16.27
CA GLU A 64 1.38 -2.28 15.83
C GLU A 64 2.37 -3.44 15.90
N ASP A 65 1.86 -4.61 16.24
CA ASP A 65 2.55 -5.88 16.15
C ASP A 65 1.59 -7.00 15.75
N VAL A 66 2.13 -8.15 15.35
CA VAL A 66 1.35 -9.34 15.00
C VAL A 66 1.79 -10.50 15.88
N THR A 67 0.84 -11.02 16.66
CA THR A 67 1.09 -12.19 17.51
C THR A 67 1.48 -13.42 16.68
N ALA A 68 2.05 -14.44 17.32
CA ALA A 68 2.31 -15.75 16.68
C ALA A 68 1.06 -16.41 16.07
N ARG A 69 -0.16 -15.97 16.46
CA ARG A 69 -1.44 -16.42 15.90
C ARG A 69 -1.93 -15.57 14.72
N GLY A 70 -1.15 -14.59 14.27
CA GLY A 70 -1.50 -13.70 13.18
C GLY A 70 -2.43 -12.55 13.56
N LEU A 71 -2.73 -12.35 14.86
CA LEU A 71 -3.64 -11.29 15.31
C LEU A 71 -2.90 -9.95 15.41
N LEU A 72 -3.52 -8.89 14.85
CA LEU A 72 -3.02 -7.52 14.99
C LEU A 72 -3.26 -7.03 16.42
N VAL A 73 -2.18 -6.61 17.08
CA VAL A 73 -2.20 -6.00 18.41
C VAL A 73 -1.53 -4.64 18.38
N THR A 74 -1.83 -3.82 19.38
CA THR A 74 -1.22 -2.51 19.54
C THR A 74 -0.85 -2.24 20.97
N TYR A 75 0.30 -1.63 21.22
CA TYR A 75 0.74 -1.27 22.56
C TYR A 75 1.70 -0.06 22.52
N PRO A 76 1.85 0.68 23.63
CA PRO A 76 2.90 1.69 23.74
C PRO A 76 4.28 1.03 23.74
N LYS A 77 5.22 1.56 22.95
CA LYS A 77 6.58 1.03 22.78
C LYS A 77 7.31 0.79 24.10
N ASP A 78 7.14 1.69 25.05
CA ASP A 78 7.86 1.67 26.33
C ASP A 78 7.04 1.03 27.47
N SER A 79 5.96 0.32 27.13
CA SER A 79 5.15 -0.39 28.11
C SER A 79 5.81 -1.71 28.51
N ALA A 80 5.90 -1.96 29.82
CA ALA A 80 6.29 -3.27 30.35
C ALA A 80 5.20 -4.34 30.12
N ASP A 81 3.94 -3.90 30.00
CA ASP A 81 2.81 -4.76 29.64
C ASP A 81 2.57 -4.67 28.13
N LEU A 82 2.93 -5.72 27.39
CA LEU A 82 2.73 -5.83 25.94
C LEU A 82 1.32 -6.32 25.57
N LYS A 83 0.34 -6.06 26.45
CA LYS A 83 -1.05 -6.35 26.17
C LYS A 83 -1.60 -5.41 25.11
N ASP A 84 -2.42 -5.97 24.21
CA ASP A 84 -3.14 -5.18 23.22
C ASP A 84 -4.05 -4.15 23.91
N CYS A 85 -3.81 -2.87 23.63
CA CYS A 85 -4.62 -1.77 24.12
C CYS A 85 -5.89 -1.54 23.29
N GLY A 86 -6.08 -2.30 22.20
CA GLY A 86 -7.29 -2.27 21.37
C GLY A 86 -7.40 -1.07 20.43
N LEU A 87 -6.43 -0.17 20.43
CA LEU A 87 -6.38 0.97 19.52
C LEU A 87 -6.00 0.50 18.11
N ARG A 88 -6.54 1.13 17.06
CA ARG A 88 -6.22 0.74 15.66
C ARG A 88 -5.96 1.98 14.82
N PHE A 89 -4.92 1.94 14.00
CA PHE A 89 -4.61 3.03 13.07
C PHE A 89 -5.69 3.12 12.00
N CYS A 90 -6.25 4.32 11.83
CA CYS A 90 -7.35 4.55 10.89
C CYS A 90 -6.80 5.03 9.55
N PRO A 91 -7.18 4.43 8.41
CA PRO A 91 -6.76 4.93 7.11
C PRO A 91 -7.33 6.34 6.87
N VAL A 92 -6.48 7.22 6.37
CA VAL A 92 -6.84 8.59 5.93
C VAL A 92 -6.90 8.64 4.41
N ASP A 93 -5.96 7.97 3.75
CA ASP A 93 -5.95 7.71 2.31
C ASP A 93 -5.24 6.37 2.04
N GLU A 94 -4.90 6.09 0.78
CA GLU A 94 -4.27 4.82 0.35
C GLU A 94 -2.96 4.50 1.08
N ILE A 95 -2.19 5.51 1.46
CA ILE A 95 -0.84 5.34 2.03
C ILE A 95 -0.67 6.05 3.37
N HIS A 96 -1.68 6.75 3.88
CA HIS A 96 -1.60 7.44 5.17
C HIS A 96 -2.62 6.93 6.17
N PHE A 97 -2.20 6.87 7.43
CA PHE A 97 -3.00 6.43 8.56
C PHE A 97 -2.90 7.44 9.70
N ALA A 98 -3.99 7.66 10.41
CA ALA A 98 -4.03 8.48 11.62
C ALA A 98 -3.78 7.62 12.85
N CYS A 99 -2.92 8.10 13.74
CA CYS A 99 -2.73 7.51 15.06
C CYS A 99 -4.02 7.68 15.89
N PRO A 100 -4.59 6.59 16.44
CA PRO A 100 -5.81 6.66 17.24
C PRO A 100 -5.61 7.36 18.59
N LYS A 101 -4.36 7.45 19.08
CA LYS A 101 -4.04 8.05 20.38
C LYS A 101 -3.81 9.56 20.31
N CYS A 102 -3.09 10.05 19.30
CA CYS A 102 -2.67 11.45 19.22
C CYS A 102 -2.99 12.15 17.88
N GLY A 103 -3.60 11.46 16.92
CA GLY A 103 -3.98 12.03 15.63
C GLY A 103 -2.83 12.24 14.64
N THR A 104 -1.57 11.97 15.01
CA THR A 104 -0.43 12.06 14.07
C THR A 104 -0.67 11.21 12.84
N ARG A 105 -0.41 11.77 11.65
CA ARG A 105 -0.52 11.08 10.36
C ARG A 105 0.80 10.36 10.05
N ILE A 106 0.73 9.06 9.80
CA ILE A 106 1.85 8.17 9.47
C ILE A 106 1.68 7.69 8.03
N LYS A 107 2.76 7.66 7.27
CA LYS A 107 2.80 7.05 5.95
C LYS A 107 3.11 5.56 6.10
N ALA A 108 2.24 4.70 5.55
CA ALA A 108 2.44 3.27 5.45
C ALA A 108 3.31 2.93 4.23
N MET A 109 4.13 1.89 4.36
CA MET A 109 4.77 1.22 3.22
C MET A 109 3.89 0.04 2.80
N ILE A 110 3.48 0.05 1.53
CA ILE A 110 2.68 -1.03 0.92
C ILE A 110 3.66 -2.05 0.32
N LEU A 111 3.41 -3.33 0.58
CA LEU A 111 4.25 -4.46 0.19
C LEU A 111 3.89 -5.03 -1.19
#